data_AF-A0A1S0YMU4-F1
#
_entry.id   AF-A0A1S0YMU4-F1
#
_cell.length_a   1.000
_cell.length_b   1.000
_cell.length_c   1.000
_cell.angle_alpha   90.00
_cell.angle_beta   90.00
_cell.angle_gamma   90.00
#
_symmetry.space_group_name_H-M   'P 1'
#
loop_
_entity.id
_entity.type
_entity.pdbx_description
1 polymer ?
#
loop_
_entity_poly.entity_id
_entity_poly.type
_entity_poly.pdbx_seq_one_letter_code
_entity_poly.pdbx_strand_id
1 'polypeptide(L)'
;MRAPIQLISHVGVRFQTPTGEHTIQFGDTAQQVQAVLGQPERGSTDTTLYFDGARIQVHVGPGGVEFMEFATNPKKDGVDVEWEGRNLSHMNAIECAELLKTLNRGARINEAEAPSSYVFENLGLTVWQPYALENAIDDVGEAENGGDKDELEYLKEEVEMAECFDSVGVGSQEYMKGYFS
;
A
#
# COMPACT_ATOMS: atom_id res chain seq x y z
N MET A 1 -20.16 4.63 2.71
CA MET A 1 -18.69 4.48 2.69
C MET A 1 -18.35 3.20 3.43
N ARG A 2 -17.45 2.37 2.86
CA ARG A 2 -16.90 1.22 3.59
C ARG A 2 -15.97 1.77 4.68
N ALA A 3 -15.91 1.11 5.83
CA ALA A 3 -14.97 1.49 6.87
C ALA A 3 -13.54 1.14 6.43
N PRO A 4 -12.53 1.94 6.82
CA PRO A 4 -11.15 1.71 6.42
C PRO A 4 -10.61 0.40 7.00
N ILE A 5 -9.70 -0.22 6.26
CA ILE A 5 -8.95 -1.39 6.71
C ILE A 5 -7.87 -0.92 7.67
N GLN A 6 -7.87 -1.42 8.90
CA GLN A 6 -6.89 -1.02 9.90
C GLN A 6 -5.66 -1.91 9.82
N LEU A 7 -4.51 -1.29 9.61
CA LEU A 7 -3.21 -1.94 9.57
C LEU A 7 -2.62 -2.00 11.00
N ILE A 8 -2.10 -3.16 11.38
CA ILE A 8 -1.53 -3.39 12.72
C ILE A 8 -0.09 -3.90 12.57
N SER A 9 0.87 -3.09 13.03
CA SER A 9 2.31 -3.35 12.92
C SER A 9 2.69 -4.79 13.23
N HIS A 10 3.21 -5.51 12.22
CA HIS A 10 3.67 -6.89 12.35
C HIS A 10 2.68 -7.91 12.95
N VAL A 11 1.39 -7.55 13.03
CA VAL A 11 0.34 -8.43 13.54
C VAL A 11 -0.59 -8.85 12.41
N GLY A 12 -0.98 -7.91 11.55
CA GLY A 12 -1.87 -8.18 10.42
C GLY A 12 -2.81 -7.01 10.17
N VAL A 13 -4.06 -7.32 9.81
CA VAL A 13 -5.07 -6.32 9.43
C VAL A 13 -6.44 -6.63 10.00
N ARG A 14 -7.22 -5.59 10.22
CA ARG A 14 -8.60 -5.68 10.70
C ARG A 14 -9.56 -5.06 9.67
N PHE A 15 -10.61 -5.81 9.35
CA PHE A 15 -11.69 -5.42 8.46
C PHE A 15 -12.96 -5.16 9.25
N GLN A 16 -13.67 -4.10 8.90
CA GLN A 16 -15.04 -3.86 9.36
C GLN A 16 -16.00 -4.27 8.24
N THR A 17 -16.81 -5.29 8.49
CA THR A 17 -17.80 -5.80 7.54
C THR A 17 -19.22 -5.61 8.08
N PRO A 18 -20.27 -5.69 7.24
CA PRO A 18 -21.64 -5.67 7.72
C PRO A 18 -21.98 -6.78 8.74
N THR A 19 -21.21 -7.87 8.76
CA THR A 19 -21.40 -9.00 9.67
C THR A 19 -20.55 -8.90 10.95
N GLY A 20 -19.73 -7.86 11.08
CA GLY A 20 -18.87 -7.61 12.24
C GLY A 20 -17.42 -7.33 11.87
N GLU A 21 -16.60 -7.27 12.90
CA GLU A 21 -15.15 -7.10 12.78
C GLU A 21 -14.49 -8.45 12.48
N HIS A 22 -13.61 -8.48 11.48
CA HIS A 22 -12.78 -9.65 11.13
C HIS A 22 -11.32 -9.25 11.13
N THR A 23 -10.43 -10.22 11.36
CA THR A 23 -8.98 -10.00 11.37
C THR A 23 -8.29 -11.08 10.56
N ILE A 24 -7.27 -10.70 9.81
CA ILE A 24 -6.29 -11.62 9.22
C ILE A 24 -4.96 -11.32 9.89
N GLN A 25 -4.36 -12.34 10.50
CA GLN A 25 -3.10 -12.23 11.22
C GLN A 25 -1.96 -12.85 10.42
N PHE A 26 -0.74 -12.36 10.63
CA PHE A 26 0.43 -13.08 10.13
C PHE A 26 0.52 -14.46 10.77
N GLY A 27 0.81 -15.47 9.95
CA GLY A 27 0.76 -16.88 10.32
C GLY A 27 -0.58 -17.57 10.07
N ASP A 28 -1.64 -16.84 9.68
CA ASP A 28 -2.89 -17.47 9.26
C ASP A 28 -2.68 -18.33 8.01
N THR A 29 -3.43 -19.43 7.92
CA THR A 29 -3.45 -20.28 6.72
C THR A 29 -4.26 -19.65 5.59
N ALA A 30 -4.02 -20.09 4.35
CA ALA A 30 -4.85 -19.70 3.20
C ALA A 30 -6.35 -19.96 3.44
N GLN A 31 -6.71 -21.04 4.14
CA GLN A 31 -8.10 -21.37 4.47
C GLN A 31 -8.71 -20.36 5.46
N GLN A 32 -7.94 -19.87 6.43
CA GLN A 32 -8.40 -18.83 7.36
C GLN A 32 -8.59 -17.49 6.65
N VAL A 33 -7.69 -17.13 5.74
CA VAL A 33 -7.85 -15.95 4.88
C VAL A 33 -9.15 -16.05 4.06
N GLN A 34 -9.41 -17.21 3.46
CA GLN A 34 -10.63 -17.46 2.69
C GLN A 34 -11.91 -17.39 3.51
N ALA A 35 -11.85 -17.75 4.80
CA ALA A 35 -12.99 -17.62 5.69
C ALA A 35 -13.39 -16.15 5.92
N VAL A 36 -12.43 -15.22 5.77
CA VAL A 36 -12.65 -13.77 5.92
C VAL A 36 -12.99 -13.10 4.59
N LEU A 37 -12.20 -13.37 3.54
CA LEU A 37 -12.28 -12.66 2.25
C LEU A 37 -13.08 -13.40 1.18
N GLY A 38 -13.48 -14.64 1.44
CA GLY A 38 -14.14 -15.50 0.47
C GLY A 38 -13.16 -16.27 -0.42
N GLN A 39 -13.60 -16.67 -1.61
CA GLN A 39 -12.75 -17.40 -2.53
C GLN A 39 -11.78 -16.45 -3.26
N PRO A 40 -10.51 -16.83 -3.42
CA PRO A 40 -9.54 -16.00 -4.11
C PRO A 40 -9.76 -16.08 -5.63
N GLU A 41 -9.24 -15.09 -6.35
CA GLU A 41 -9.38 -15.00 -7.81
C GLU A 41 -8.62 -16.10 -8.53
N ARG A 42 -9.03 -16.42 -9.76
CA ARG A 42 -8.46 -17.49 -10.60
C ARG A 42 -6.95 -17.34 -10.89
N GLY A 43 -6.37 -16.15 -10.71
CA GLY A 43 -4.93 -15.88 -10.85
C GLY A 43 -4.09 -16.21 -9.62
N SER A 44 -4.71 -16.66 -8.52
CA SER A 44 -4.02 -16.99 -7.27
C SER A 44 -3.16 -18.24 -7.40
N THR A 45 -2.07 -18.27 -6.63
CA THR A 45 -1.12 -19.37 -6.52
C THR A 45 -1.07 -19.88 -5.08
N ASP A 46 -0.25 -20.91 -4.83
CA ASP A 46 -0.04 -21.44 -3.49
C ASP A 46 0.64 -20.43 -2.53
N THR A 47 1.31 -19.41 -3.09
CA THR A 47 2.06 -18.40 -2.32
C THR A 47 1.44 -17.00 -2.38
N THR A 48 0.48 -16.77 -3.27
CA THR A 48 -0.13 -15.45 -3.46
C THR A 48 -1.61 -15.58 -3.77
N LEU A 49 -2.45 -15.00 -2.92
CA LEU A 49 -3.90 -14.99 -3.07
C LEU A 49 -4.37 -13.58 -3.46
N TYR A 50 -5.15 -13.47 -4.52
CA TYR A 50 -5.71 -12.20 -4.99
C TYR A 50 -7.20 -12.11 -4.63
N PHE A 51 -7.64 -10.95 -4.16
CA PHE A 51 -9.04 -10.67 -3.83
C PHE A 51 -9.45 -9.29 -4.37
N ASP A 52 -9.92 -9.24 -5.62
CA ASP A 52 -10.24 -7.99 -6.31
C ASP A 52 -11.32 -7.18 -5.60
N GLY A 53 -12.34 -7.85 -5.04
CA GLY A 53 -13.43 -7.19 -4.31
C GLY A 53 -12.99 -6.46 -3.04
N ALA A 54 -11.87 -6.89 -2.46
CA ALA A 54 -11.23 -6.28 -1.28
C ALA A 54 -9.95 -5.50 -1.64
N ARG A 55 -9.57 -5.45 -2.92
CA ARG A 55 -8.36 -4.77 -3.45
C ARG A 55 -7.09 -5.16 -2.69
N ILE A 56 -6.96 -6.45 -2.35
CA ILE A 56 -5.86 -6.98 -1.55
C ILE A 56 -5.21 -8.17 -2.25
N GLN A 57 -3.89 -8.23 -2.19
CA GLN A 57 -3.12 -9.45 -2.40
C GLN A 57 -2.49 -9.92 -1.07
N VAL A 58 -2.52 -11.22 -0.83
CA VAL A 58 -2.02 -11.86 0.40
C VAL A 58 -0.91 -12.84 0.04
N HIS A 59 0.28 -12.64 0.59
CA HIS A 59 1.43 -13.51 0.39
C HIS A 59 1.49 -14.51 1.53
N VAL A 60 1.61 -15.79 1.18
CA VAL A 60 1.57 -16.94 2.10
C VAL A 60 2.86 -17.72 1.97
N GLY A 61 3.64 -17.74 3.04
CA GLY A 61 4.86 -18.53 3.17
C GLY A 61 4.63 -19.86 3.90
N PRO A 62 5.70 -20.62 4.19
CA PRO A 62 5.61 -21.89 4.92
C PRO A 62 4.96 -21.78 6.30
N GLY A 63 5.04 -20.60 6.93
CA GLY A 63 4.46 -20.30 8.23
C GLY A 63 3.04 -19.73 8.19
N GLY A 64 2.45 -19.55 7.00
CA GLY A 64 1.18 -18.84 6.80
C GLY A 64 1.37 -17.46 6.18
N VAL A 65 0.36 -16.58 6.34
CA VAL A 65 0.39 -15.20 5.84
C VAL A 65 1.64 -14.47 6.35
N GLU A 66 2.40 -13.87 5.46
CA GLU A 66 3.65 -13.17 5.79
C GLU A 66 3.66 -11.71 5.35
N PHE A 67 2.83 -11.36 4.36
CA PHE A 67 2.67 -10.01 3.83
C PHE A 67 1.29 -9.83 3.19
N MET A 68 0.75 -8.61 3.26
CA MET A 68 -0.51 -8.21 2.65
C MET A 68 -0.35 -6.84 2.01
N GLU A 69 -0.80 -6.67 0.78
CA GLU A 69 -0.73 -5.41 0.05
C GLU A 69 -2.10 -5.02 -0.49
N PHE A 70 -2.41 -3.73 -0.35
CA PHE A 70 -3.68 -3.12 -0.71
C PHE A 70 -3.47 -2.14 -1.84
N ALA A 71 -4.32 -2.18 -2.87
CA ALA A 71 -4.40 -1.07 -3.82
C ALA A 71 -5.19 0.07 -3.18
N THR A 72 -4.57 1.23 -3.00
CA THR A 72 -5.07 2.32 -2.15
C THR A 72 -5.41 3.59 -2.90
N ASN A 73 -4.89 3.80 -4.11
CA ASN A 73 -5.09 5.06 -4.80
C ASN A 73 -6.58 5.32 -5.14
N PRO A 74 -7.18 6.41 -4.64
CA PRO A 74 -8.61 6.69 -4.81
C PRO A 74 -8.97 7.03 -6.26
N LYS A 75 -8.00 7.47 -7.08
CA LYS A 75 -8.20 7.69 -8.52
C LYS A 75 -8.24 6.38 -9.32
N LYS A 76 -7.86 5.26 -8.70
CA LYS A 76 -7.78 3.91 -9.31
C LYS A 76 -8.72 2.91 -8.63
N ASP A 77 -9.80 3.39 -8.02
CA ASP A 77 -10.76 2.56 -7.27
C ASP A 77 -10.12 1.72 -6.15
N GLY A 78 -9.13 2.29 -5.47
CA GLY A 78 -8.47 1.71 -4.31
C GLY A 78 -9.36 1.66 -3.06
N VAL A 79 -8.86 0.97 -2.03
CA VAL A 79 -9.50 0.89 -0.71
C VAL A 79 -8.85 1.84 0.29
N ASP A 80 -9.63 2.25 1.27
CA ASP A 80 -9.15 3.03 2.40
C ASP A 80 -8.38 2.14 3.36
N VAL A 81 -7.12 2.48 3.63
CA VAL A 81 -6.32 1.88 4.69
C VAL A 81 -5.95 2.92 5.73
N GLU A 82 -5.94 2.48 6.99
CA GLU A 82 -5.69 3.34 8.14
C GLU A 82 -4.52 2.81 8.96
N TRP A 83 -3.66 3.74 9.39
CA TRP A 83 -2.62 3.51 10.38
C TRP A 83 -2.80 4.45 11.57
N GLU A 84 -3.06 3.90 12.76
CA GLU A 84 -3.23 4.65 14.01
C GLU A 84 -4.22 5.85 13.90
N GLY A 85 -5.37 5.64 13.23
CA GLY A 85 -6.39 6.67 13.03
C GLY A 85 -6.11 7.64 11.86
N ARG A 86 -5.06 7.39 11.07
CA ARG A 86 -4.70 8.22 9.89
C ARG A 86 -4.98 7.42 8.63
N ASN A 87 -5.83 7.95 7.76
CA ASN A 87 -6.11 7.35 6.45
C ASN A 87 -4.92 7.62 5.52
N LEU A 88 -4.20 6.57 5.13
CA LEU A 88 -3.03 6.68 4.27
C LEU A 88 -3.42 6.77 2.79
N SER A 89 -4.57 6.21 2.40
CA SER A 89 -5.06 6.18 1.00
C SER A 89 -5.41 7.57 0.45
N HIS A 90 -5.76 8.51 1.32
CA HIS A 90 -6.13 9.87 0.96
C HIS A 90 -5.07 10.91 1.34
N MET A 91 -3.88 10.45 1.73
CA MET A 91 -2.77 11.34 2.07
C MET A 91 -1.89 11.53 0.84
N ASN A 92 -1.49 12.78 0.59
CA ASN A 92 -0.53 13.10 -0.45
C ASN A 92 0.73 12.23 -0.29
N ALA A 93 1.28 11.66 -1.37
CA ALA A 93 2.37 10.69 -1.30
C ALA A 93 3.61 11.23 -0.56
N ILE A 94 3.94 12.51 -0.76
CA ILE A 94 5.07 13.17 -0.08
C ILE A 94 4.77 13.33 1.41
N GLU A 95 3.58 13.85 1.76
CA GLU A 95 3.15 14.00 3.15
C GLU A 95 3.07 12.66 3.89
N CYS A 96 2.61 11.62 3.20
CA CYS A 96 2.52 10.26 3.70
C CYS A 96 3.90 9.68 4.00
N ALA A 97 4.86 9.82 3.08
CA ALA A 97 6.24 9.37 3.30
C ALA A 97 6.87 10.07 4.51
N GLU A 98 6.73 11.39 4.63
CA GLU A 98 7.29 12.16 5.76
C GLU A 98 6.64 11.80 7.11
N LEU A 99 5.32 11.60 7.12
CA LEU A 99 4.61 11.08 8.29
C LEU A 99 5.17 9.71 8.70
N LEU A 100 5.27 8.77 7.76
CA LEU A 100 5.72 7.41 8.05
C LEU A 100 7.19 7.38 8.48
N LYS A 101 8.07 8.19 7.88
CA LYS A 101 9.46 8.40 8.34
C LYS A 101 9.50 8.83 9.81
N THR A 102 8.64 9.78 10.19
CA THR A 102 8.52 10.24 11.59
C THR A 102 8.03 9.13 12.51
N LEU A 103 6.98 8.39 12.11
CA LEU A 103 6.42 7.29 12.89
C LEU A 103 7.38 6.09 13.00
N ASN A 104 8.32 5.93 12.06
CA ASN A 104 9.32 4.86 12.06
C ASN A 104 10.41 5.03 13.14
N ARG A 105 10.40 6.14 13.90
CA ARG A 105 11.22 6.35 15.12
C ARG A 105 12.73 6.10 14.92
N GLY A 106 13.26 6.44 13.74
CA GLY A 106 14.67 6.29 13.42
C GLY A 106 15.15 4.84 13.20
N ALA A 107 14.23 3.87 13.08
CA ALA A 107 14.56 2.54 12.59
C ALA A 107 14.95 2.59 11.10
N ARG A 108 15.41 1.47 10.54
CA ARG A 108 15.85 1.42 9.15
C ARG A 108 14.69 1.70 8.20
N ILE A 109 15.00 2.36 7.10
CA ILE A 109 14.11 2.61 5.97
C ILE A 109 14.85 2.12 4.73
N ASN A 110 14.19 1.30 3.91
CA ASN A 110 14.73 0.98 2.59
C ASN A 110 14.22 2.04 1.62
N GLU A 111 15.15 2.82 1.10
CA GLU A 111 14.92 3.94 0.17
C GLU A 111 15.55 3.66 -1.20
N ALA A 112 15.84 2.39 -1.53
CA ALA A 112 16.49 2.02 -2.79
C ALA A 112 15.71 2.46 -4.04
N GLU A 113 14.39 2.60 -3.91
CA GLU A 113 13.46 3.03 -4.97
C GLU A 113 12.74 4.35 -4.60
N ALA A 114 13.28 5.12 -3.63
CA ALA A 114 12.72 6.41 -3.29
C ALA A 114 12.84 7.40 -4.48
N PRO A 115 11.86 8.29 -4.70
CA PRO A 115 10.65 8.50 -3.89
C PRO A 115 9.43 7.64 -4.30
N SER A 116 9.58 6.72 -5.24
CA SER A 116 8.49 5.85 -5.70
C SER A 116 8.10 4.79 -4.68
N SER A 117 9.02 4.37 -3.81
CA SER A 117 8.80 3.29 -2.85
C SER A 117 9.59 3.47 -1.56
N TYR A 118 8.97 3.08 -0.45
CA TYR A 118 9.61 3.05 0.86
C TYR A 118 9.21 1.81 1.64
N VAL A 119 10.17 1.26 2.40
CA VAL A 119 9.94 0.16 3.36
C VAL A 119 10.34 0.63 4.76
N PHE A 120 9.41 0.59 5.72
CA PHE A 120 9.59 1.08 7.08
C PHE A 120 9.72 -0.09 8.06
N GLU A 121 10.93 -0.35 8.57
CA GLU A 121 11.22 -1.52 9.41
C GLU A 121 10.36 -1.59 10.66
N ASN A 122 10.32 -0.52 11.47
CA ASN A 122 9.65 -0.53 12.77
C ASN A 122 8.12 -0.51 12.64
N LEU A 123 7.61 -0.01 11.52
CA LEU A 123 6.18 -0.03 11.24
C LEU A 123 5.76 -1.38 10.64
N GLY A 124 6.66 -2.05 9.92
CA GLY A 124 6.29 -3.20 9.11
C GLY A 124 5.40 -2.80 7.93
N LEU A 125 5.62 -1.59 7.39
CA LEU A 125 4.82 -1.03 6.30
C LEU A 125 5.66 -0.84 5.04
N THR A 126 5.02 -0.97 3.89
CA THR A 126 5.53 -0.53 2.60
C THR A 126 4.54 0.44 1.96
N VAL A 127 5.05 1.36 1.16
CA VAL A 127 4.24 2.21 0.26
C VAL A 127 4.90 2.24 -1.10
N TRP A 128 4.10 2.24 -2.15
CA TRP A 128 4.62 2.19 -3.52
C TRP A 128 3.71 2.94 -4.49
N GLN A 129 4.33 3.54 -5.51
CA GLN A 129 3.68 4.11 -6.67
C GLN A 129 4.52 3.91 -7.93
N PRO A 130 3.89 3.71 -9.10
CA PRO A 130 4.61 3.46 -10.35
C PRO A 130 5.40 4.68 -10.81
N TYR A 131 4.86 5.88 -10.57
CA TYR A 131 5.50 7.14 -10.88
C TYR A 131 5.43 8.06 -9.68
N ALA A 132 6.59 8.61 -9.28
CA ALA A 132 6.66 9.41 -8.08
C ALA A 132 6.05 10.79 -8.29
N LEU A 133 5.27 11.25 -7.32
CA LEU A 133 4.65 12.57 -7.34
C LEU A 133 5.65 13.71 -7.54
N GLU A 134 6.81 13.64 -6.89
CA GLU A 134 7.87 14.65 -7.01
C GLU A 134 8.32 14.77 -8.47
N ASN A 135 8.58 13.63 -9.13
CA ASN A 135 9.00 13.60 -10.53
C ASN A 135 7.89 14.13 -11.45
N ALA A 136 6.62 13.77 -11.18
CA ALA A 136 5.48 14.25 -11.96
C ALA A 136 5.32 15.78 -11.88
N ILE A 137 5.54 16.36 -10.69
CA ILE A 137 5.50 17.81 -10.49
C ILE A 137 6.65 18.49 -11.22
N ASP A 138 7.86 17.92 -11.15
CA ASP A 138 9.03 18.45 -11.84
C ASP A 138 8.83 18.45 -13.36
N ASP A 139 8.32 17.36 -13.94
CA ASP A 139 8.02 17.25 -15.37
C ASP A 139 7.01 18.31 -15.83
N VAL A 140 5.94 18.54 -15.06
CA VAL A 140 4.98 19.61 -15.36
C VAL A 140 5.67 20.97 -15.35
N GLY A 141 6.53 21.24 -14.36
CA GLY A 141 7.29 22.49 -14.27
C GLY A 141 8.24 22.71 -15.46
N GLU A 142 8.84 21.63 -15.98
CA GLU A 142 9.66 21.70 -17.19
C GLU A 142 8.82 21.96 -18.44
N ALA A 143 7.70 21.25 -18.60
CA ALA A 143 6.81 21.36 -19.77
C ALA A 143 6.11 22.72 -19.88
N GLU A 144 5.80 23.38 -18.75
CA GLU A 144 5.24 24.75 -18.75
C GLU A 144 6.14 25.77 -19.46
N ASN A 145 7.44 25.51 -19.55
CA ASN A 145 8.40 26.34 -20.27
C ASN A 145 8.58 25.97 -21.76
N GLY A 146 8.11 24.78 -22.17
CA GLY A 146 8.32 24.20 -23.50
C GLY A 146 7.23 24.52 -24.54
N GLY A 147 6.00 24.80 -24.09
CA GLY A 147 4.91 25.32 -24.94
C GLY A 147 4.05 24.30 -25.67
N ASP A 148 4.26 22.99 -25.49
CA ASP A 148 3.33 21.95 -25.94
C ASP A 148 2.18 21.79 -24.92
N LYS A 149 0.95 22.03 -25.37
CA LYS A 149 -0.24 22.01 -24.51
C LYS A 149 -0.76 20.60 -24.27
N ASP A 150 -0.63 19.71 -25.25
CA ASP A 150 -1.16 18.35 -25.16
C ASP A 150 -0.26 17.53 -24.22
N GLU A 151 1.07 17.76 -24.30
CA GLU A 151 2.04 17.22 -23.34
C GLU A 151 1.76 17.71 -21.91
N LEU A 152 1.53 19.01 -21.74
CA LEU A 152 1.23 19.58 -20.43
C LEU A 152 -0.07 19.04 -19.81
N GLU A 153 -1.10 18.78 -20.61
CA GLU A 153 -2.35 18.18 -20.13
C GLU A 153 -2.11 16.74 -19.67
N TYR A 154 -1.38 15.95 -20.46
CA TYR A 154 -0.99 14.58 -20.09
C TYR A 154 -0.20 14.54 -18.77
N LEU A 155 0.81 15.41 -18.61
CA LEU A 155 1.62 15.43 -17.39
C LEU A 155 0.82 15.87 -16.15
N LYS A 156 -0.19 16.73 -16.32
CA LYS A 156 -1.10 17.10 -15.23
C LYS A 156 -1.96 15.92 -14.78
N GLU A 157 -2.40 15.08 -15.71
CA GLU A 157 -3.08 13.83 -15.36
C GLU A 157 -2.15 12.90 -14.58
N GLU A 158 -0.87 12.78 -14.98
CA GLU A 158 0.11 11.98 -14.23
C GLU A 158 0.30 12.49 -12.79
N VAL A 159 0.35 13.82 -12.56
CA VAL A 159 0.37 14.41 -11.21
C VAL A 159 -0.87 14.02 -10.41
N GLU A 160 -2.06 14.10 -11.00
CA GLU A 160 -3.29 13.68 -10.33
C GLU A 160 -3.28 12.19 -9.98
N MET A 161 -2.74 11.35 -10.86
CA MET A 161 -2.65 9.90 -10.62
C MET A 161 -1.58 9.55 -9.59
N ALA A 162 -0.52 10.35 -9.45
CA ALA A 162 0.55 10.16 -8.47
C ALA A 162 0.28 10.84 -7.12
N GLU A 163 -0.84 11.56 -6.97
CA GLU A 163 -1.12 12.35 -5.76
C GLU A 163 -1.07 11.50 -4.48
N CYS A 164 -1.49 10.25 -4.53
CA CYS A 164 -1.46 9.29 -3.42
C CYS A 164 -0.72 8.01 -3.83
N PHE A 165 -0.13 7.29 -2.88
CA PHE A 165 0.48 5.99 -3.16
C PHE A 165 -0.53 4.99 -3.75
N ASP A 166 -0.09 4.25 -4.77
CA ASP A 166 -0.88 3.21 -5.44
C ASP A 166 -1.14 2.01 -4.54
N SER A 167 -0.15 1.64 -3.74
CA SER A 167 -0.30 0.56 -2.78
C SER A 167 0.31 0.86 -1.43
N VAL A 168 -0.29 0.23 -0.42
CA VAL A 168 0.24 0.15 0.94
C VAL A 168 0.31 -1.32 1.32
N GLY A 169 1.47 -1.76 1.80
CA GLY A 169 1.69 -3.12 2.28
C GLY A 169 1.96 -3.17 3.78
N VAL A 170 1.66 -4.32 4.39
CA VAL A 170 2.01 -4.63 5.78
C VAL A 170 2.62 -6.02 5.86
N GLY A 171 3.75 -6.15 6.57
CA GLY A 171 4.53 -7.39 6.65
C GLY A 171 4.82 -7.85 8.08
N SER A 172 4.93 -9.17 8.23
CA SER A 172 5.46 -9.79 9.44
C SER A 172 6.91 -9.36 9.70
N GLN A 173 7.38 -9.44 10.95
CA GLN A 173 8.77 -9.06 11.25
C GLN A 173 9.79 -9.82 10.40
N GLU A 174 9.56 -11.12 10.15
CA GLU A 174 10.49 -11.94 9.37
C GLU A 174 10.49 -11.54 7.89
N TYR A 175 9.31 -11.33 7.30
CA TYR A 175 9.18 -10.86 5.92
C TYR A 175 9.90 -9.53 5.73
N MET A 176 9.70 -8.58 6.66
CA MET A 176 10.27 -7.24 6.56
C MET A 176 11.81 -7.25 6.61
N LYS A 177 12.44 -8.21 7.29
CA LYS A 177 13.91 -8.33 7.29
C LYS A 177 14.49 -8.55 5.90
N GLY A 178 13.75 -9.21 5.01
CA GLY A 178 14.18 -9.48 3.64
C GLY A 178 14.45 -8.22 2.81
N TYR A 179 13.84 -7.10 3.17
CA TYR A 179 14.11 -5.80 2.53
C TYR A 179 15.40 -5.13 3.03
N PHE A 180 16.05 -5.66 4.06
CA PHE A 180 17.22 -5.04 4.69
C PHE A 180 18.42 -5.98 4.81
N SER A 181 18.36 -7.13 4.14
CA SER A 181 19.39 -8.16 4.10
C SER A 181 20.34 -8.03 2.92
#